data_AF-A0A658NM11-F1
#
_entry.id   AF-A0A658NM11-F1
#
_cell.length_a   1.000
_cell.length_b   1.000
_cell.length_c   1.000
_cell.angle_alpha   90.00
_cell.angle_beta   90.00
_cell.angle_gamma   90.00
#
_symmetry.space_group_name_H-M   'P 1'
#
loop_
_entity.id
_entity.type
_entity.pdbx_description
1 polymer ?
#
loop_
_entity_poly.entity_id
_entity_poly.type
_entity_poly.pdbx_seq_one_letter_code
_entity_poly.pdbx_strand_id
1 'polypeptide(L)'
;MDCKIAGTEKGITGFQLDLKLPGISHSLMSETVEKARVARLHVLAEMAKTLAAPRPEISKYAPRIQTVKINPDKIGLLIGPGGKNIKK
;
A
#
# COMPACT_ATOMS: atom_id res chain seq x y z
N MET A 1 3.12 23.33 14.50
CA MET A 1 2.73 21.91 14.52
C MET A 1 3.35 21.21 13.33
N ASP A 2 3.58 19.90 13.40
CA ASP A 2 3.85 19.06 12.24
C ASP A 2 2.60 18.19 11.99
N CYS A 3 1.85 18.54 10.95
CA CYS A 3 0.58 17.90 10.60
C CYS A 3 0.71 17.20 9.25
N LYS A 4 0.74 15.87 9.28
CA LYS A 4 0.89 15.00 8.12
C LYS A 4 -0.44 14.35 7.82
N ILE A 5 -0.94 14.56 6.60
CA ILE A 5 -2.21 14.01 6.14
C ILE A 5 -1.99 13.31 4.81
N ALA A 6 -2.25 12.00 4.78
CA ALA A 6 -2.17 11.16 3.60
C ALA A 6 -3.56 10.68 3.18
N GLY A 7 -3.73 10.34 1.91
CA GLY A 7 -5.04 9.92 1.41
C GLY A 7 -5.06 9.64 -0.08
N THR A 8 -6.25 9.26 -0.54
CA THR A 8 -6.60 9.16 -1.95
C THR A 8 -7.36 10.43 -2.39
N GLU A 9 -7.80 10.45 -3.64
CA GLU A 9 -8.73 11.46 -4.15
C GLU A 9 -10.07 11.45 -3.39
N LYS A 10 -10.47 10.26 -2.90
CA LYS A 10 -11.78 10.06 -2.26
C LYS A 10 -11.79 10.35 -0.76
N GLY A 11 -10.62 10.39 -0.11
CA GLY A 11 -10.58 10.53 1.34
C GLY A 11 -9.19 10.39 1.96
N ILE A 12 -9.16 10.53 3.28
CA ILE A 12 -7.96 10.43 4.11
C ILE A 12 -7.73 8.96 4.48
N THR A 13 -6.48 8.50 4.38
CA THR A 13 -6.07 7.14 4.78
C THR A 13 -5.12 7.13 5.96
N GLY A 14 -4.46 8.26 6.25
CA GLY A 14 -3.55 8.41 7.37
C GLY A 14 -3.45 9.85 7.84
N PHE A 15 -3.32 10.03 9.14
CA PHE A 15 -3.20 11.34 9.78
C PHE A 15 -2.25 11.24 10.97
N GLN A 16 -1.37 12.23 11.11
CA GLN A 16 -0.50 12.38 12.27
C GLN A 16 -0.36 13.86 12.60
N LEU A 17 -0.58 14.22 13.86
CA LEU A 17 -0.44 15.59 14.35
C LEU A 17 0.51 15.62 15.54
N ASP A 18 1.62 16.32 15.37
CA ASP A 18 2.59 16.64 16.42
C ASP A 18 2.45 18.14 16.77
N LEU A 19 1.86 18.40 17.94
CA LEU A 19 1.68 19.73 18.49
C LEU A 19 2.89 20.13 19.34
N LYS A 20 3.46 21.31 19.05
CA LYS A 20 4.53 21.92 19.85
C LYS A 20 4.02 22.87 20.93
N LEU A 21 2.73 23.22 20.86
CA LEU A 21 2.04 24.13 21.76
C LEU A 21 0.85 23.40 22.39
N PRO A 22 0.37 23.82 23.58
CA PRO A 22 -0.79 23.23 24.22
C PRO A 22 -2.07 23.55 23.41
N GLY A 23 -2.44 22.61 22.55
CA GLY A 23 -3.69 22.65 21.78
C GLY A 23 -3.63 23.43 20.47
N ILE A 24 -4.75 23.37 19.75
CA ILE A 24 -5.01 24.06 18.48
C ILE A 24 -6.51 24.32 18.38
N SER A 25 -6.91 25.44 17.79
CA SER A 25 -8.33 25.72 17.58
C SER A 25 -8.93 24.80 16.51
N HIS A 26 -10.19 24.42 16.70
CA HIS A 26 -10.92 23.61 15.70
C HIS A 26 -11.03 24.31 14.34
N SER A 27 -11.13 25.65 14.32
CA SER A 27 -11.16 26.43 13.08
C SER A 27 -9.87 26.27 12.28
N LEU A 28 -8.71 26.38 12.94
CA LEU A 28 -7.41 26.22 12.29
C LEU A 28 -7.21 24.79 11.80
N MET A 29 -7.68 23.79 12.56
CA MET A 29 -7.62 22.40 12.11
C MET A 29 -8.48 22.16 10.87
N SER A 30 -9.70 22.73 10.82
CA SER A 30 -10.59 22.62 9.66
C SER A 30 -9.97 23.23 8.41
N GLU A 31 -9.38 24.42 8.54
CA GLU A 31 -8.64 25.07 7.45
C GLU A 31 -7.41 24.24 7.01
N THR A 32 -6.67 23.69 7.97
CA THR A 32 -5.50 22.84 7.70
C THR A 32 -5.88 21.61 6.88
N VAL A 33 -6.98 20.93 7.25
CA VAL A 33 -7.46 19.75 6.53
C VAL A 33 -7.87 20.11 5.11
N GLU A 34 -8.53 21.25 4.90
CA GLU A 34 -8.91 21.68 3.54
C GLU A 34 -7.70 22.06 2.69
N LYS A 35 -6.74 22.80 3.25
CA LYS A 35 -5.47 23.09 2.56
C LYS A 35 -4.72 21.80 2.20
N ALA A 36 -4.66 20.85 3.12
CA ALA A 36 -4.05 19.55 2.87
C ALA A 36 -4.79 18.75 1.79
N ARG A 37 -6.12 18.85 1.71
CA ARG A 37 -6.92 18.22 0.65
C ARG A 37 -6.56 18.78 -0.72
N VAL A 38 -6.53 20.10 -0.87
CA VAL A 38 -6.16 20.77 -2.14
C VAL A 38 -4.74 20.39 -2.56
N ALA A 39 -3.78 20.48 -1.63
CA ALA A 39 -2.40 20.10 -1.90
C ALA A 39 -2.26 18.62 -2.27
N ARG A 40 -2.97 17.73 -1.56
CA ARG A 40 -2.97 16.29 -1.85
C ARG A 40 -3.48 15.98 -3.25
N LEU A 41 -4.60 16.60 -3.66
CA LEU A 41 -5.16 16.40 -5.00
C LEU A 41 -4.21 16.91 -6.09
N HIS A 42 -3.53 18.03 -5.86
CA HIS A 42 -2.53 18.54 -6.78
C HIS A 42 -1.36 17.56 -6.94
N VAL A 43 -0.80 17.06 -5.84
CA VAL A 43 0.31 16.08 -5.87
C VAL A 43 -0.13 14.77 -6.54
N LEU A 44 -1.33 14.26 -6.24
CA LEU A 44 -1.86 13.06 -6.90
C LEU A 44 -2.04 13.24 -8.41
N ALA A 45 -2.52 14.41 -8.84
CA ALA A 45 -2.65 14.73 -10.26
C ALA A 45 -1.29 14.78 -10.96
N GLU A 46 -0.26 15.32 -10.32
CA GLU A 46 1.10 15.32 -10.86
C GLU A 46 1.69 13.90 -10.92
N MET A 47 1.50 13.09 -9.88
CA MET A 47 1.91 11.67 -9.86
C MET A 47 1.24 10.88 -10.98
N ALA A 48 -0.05 11.12 -11.23
CA ALA A 48 -0.82 10.44 -12.26
C ALA A 48 -0.29 10.70 -13.68
N LYS A 49 0.34 11.85 -13.94
CA LYS A 49 1.02 12.12 -15.22
C LYS A 49 2.19 11.17 -15.49
N THR A 50 2.79 10.62 -14.42
CA THR A 50 3.91 9.67 -14.52
C THR A 50 3.43 8.22 -14.55
N LEU A 51 2.48 7.86 -13.68
CA LEU A 51 1.91 6.51 -13.62
C LEU A 51 0.47 6.57 -13.08
N ALA A 52 -0.50 6.57 -13.99
CA ALA A 52 -1.93 6.68 -13.64
C ALA A 52 -2.53 5.37 -13.09
N ALA A 53 -1.95 4.22 -13.41
CA ALA A 53 -2.46 2.91 -13.02
C ALA A 53 -1.32 1.92 -12.71
N PRO A 54 -1.56 0.87 -11.90
CA PRO A 54 -0.62 -0.22 -11.73
C PRO A 54 -0.22 -0.85 -13.07
N ARG A 55 1.01 -1.33 -13.17
CA ARG A 55 1.49 -2.03 -14.37
C ARG A 55 0.68 -3.33 -14.57
N PRO A 56 0.30 -3.68 -15.80
CA PRO A 56 -0.47 -4.90 -16.06
C PRO A 56 0.32 -6.17 -15.75
N GLU A 57 1.65 -6.09 -15.84
CA GLU A 57 2.54 -7.21 -15.56
C GLU A 57 3.50 -6.89 -14.41
N ILE A 58 3.81 -7.93 -13.63
CA ILE A 58 4.82 -7.85 -12.58
C ILE A 58 6.23 -7.78 -13.18
N SER A 59 7.15 -7.14 -12.48
CA SER A 59 8.56 -7.06 -12.87
C SER A 59 9.14 -8.44 -13.24
N LYS A 60 10.01 -8.48 -14.25
CA LYS A 60 10.75 -9.71 -14.62
C LYS A 60 11.67 -10.23 -13.50
N TYR A 61 12.01 -9.36 -12.54
CA TYR A 61 12.84 -9.69 -11.38
C TYR A 61 12.04 -9.99 -10.12
N ALA A 62 10.70 -9.84 -10.15
CA ALA A 62 9.87 -10.16 -8.99
C ALA A 62 9.70 -11.69 -8.85
N PRO A 63 9.51 -12.21 -7.62
CA PRO A 63 9.15 -13.61 -7.41
C PRO A 63 7.90 -13.99 -8.19
N ARG A 64 7.92 -15.17 -8.83
CA ARG A 64 6.79 -15.70 -9.60
C ARG A 64 6.33 -17.01 -9.01
N ILE A 65 5.02 -17.18 -8.93
CA ILE A 65 4.40 -18.46 -8.62
C ILE A 65 4.36 -19.26 -9.91
N GLN A 66 4.98 -20.44 -9.90
CA GLN A 66 4.84 -21.42 -10.98
C GLN A 66 3.87 -22.51 -10.52
N THR A 67 2.89 -22.82 -11.35
CA THR A 67 1.92 -23.88 -11.08
C THR A 67 2.32 -25.11 -11.88
N VAL A 68 2.63 -26.20 -11.18
CA VAL A 68 2.91 -27.50 -11.78
C VAL A 68 1.76 -28.44 -11.42
N LYS A 69 1.16 -29.09 -12.42
CA LYS A 69 0.17 -30.14 -12.19
C LYS A 69 0.88 -31.48 -12.04
N ILE A 70 0.50 -32.24 -11.02
CA ILE A 70 0.99 -33.60 -10.80
C ILE A 70 -0.19 -34.56 -10.70
N ASN A 71 0.07 -35.85 -10.95
CA ASN A 71 -0.92 -36.89 -10.63
C ASN A 71 -1.18 -36.88 -9.11
N PRO A 72 -2.45 -36.78 -8.64
CA PRO A 72 -2.81 -36.89 -7.23
C PRO A 72 -2.18 -38.07 -6.49
N ASP A 73 -2.02 -39.22 -7.14
CA ASP A 73 -1.40 -40.41 -6.53
C ASP A 73 0.07 -40.18 -6.13
N LYS A 74 0.72 -39.18 -6.74
CA LYS A 74 2.13 -38.82 -6.49
C LYS A 74 2.29 -37.70 -5.46
N ILE A 75 1.20 -37.20 -4.85
CA ILE A 75 1.27 -36.13 -3.83
C ILE A 75 2.12 -36.59 -2.63
N GLY A 76 1.92 -37.81 -2.15
CA GLY A 76 2.68 -38.35 -1.01
C GLY A 76 4.19 -38.44 -1.28
N LEU A 77 4.58 -38.75 -2.52
CA LEU A 77 5.98 -38.79 -2.95
C LEU A 77 6.60 -37.38 -2.99
N LEU A 78 5.86 -36.38 -3.47
CA LEU A 78 6.31 -34.99 -3.52
C LEU A 78 6.47 -34.40 -2.11
N ILE A 79 5.51 -34.62 -1.21
CA ILE A 79 5.53 -34.10 0.17
C ILE A 79 6.60 -34.83 1.01
N GLY A 80 6.71 -36.15 0.84
CA GLY A 80 7.58 -37.02 1.64
C GLY A 80 7.06 -37.26 3.06
N PRO A 81 7.66 -38.21 3.81
CA PRO A 81 7.24 -38.51 5.18
C PRO A 81 7.38 -37.28 6.09
N GLY A 82 6.29 -36.89 6.74
CA GLY A 82 6.23 -35.71 7.62
C GLY A 82 6.47 -34.36 6.91
N GLY A 83 6.39 -34.31 5.57
CA GLY A 83 6.68 -33.08 4.80
C GLY A 83 8.16 -32.78 4.61
N LYS A 84 9.05 -33.76 4.81
CA LYS A 84 10.51 -33.58 4.71
C LYS A 84 10.95 -33.06 3.34
N ASN A 85 10.30 -33.48 2.25
CA ASN A 85 10.73 -33.11 0.90
C ASN A 85 10.28 -31.70 0.50
N ILE A 86 9.08 -31.27 0.93
CA ILE A 86 8.54 -29.94 0.57
C ILE A 86 9.09 -28.80 1.45
N LYS A 87 9.57 -29.10 2.66
CA LYS A 87 10.18 -28.10 3.57
C LYS A 87 11.68 -27.87 3.33
N LYS A 88 12.33 -28.77 2.61
CA LYS A 88 13.77 -28.73 2.34
C LYS A 88 14.05 -27.81 1.15
#